data_AF-A0A922MU59-F1
#
_entry.id   AF-A0A922MU59-F1
#
_cell.length_a   1.000
_cell.length_b   1.000
_cell.length_c   1.000
_cell.angle_alpha   90.00
_cell.angle_beta   90.00
_cell.angle_gamma   90.00
#
_symmetry.space_group_name_H-M   'P 1'
#
loop_
_entity.id
_entity.type
_entity.pdbx_description
1 polymer ?
#
loop_
_entity_poly.entity_id
_entity_poly.type
_entity_poly.pdbx_seq_one_letter_code
_entity_poly.pdbx_strand_id
1 'polypeptide(L)'
;MISSGKARFLSVSGDKEFLEYVKKEAVLVKEQTVVDHLMYNDYISKKDVDESDKCTYVVAPSAFMKKQRAFAYPVGSKLKSLFDPVLTQIFQAGILDFLKRSDLPSTKICPLDLQSKDRKLRNSDLIMTYLVMVAGSATAVAVFGAEIFVKRYLSGKLNKTKKSKRKKSKAGKSSKIHDDSRPPPYDSLFGKNPKFNLETTRMKMINGREYYVFETSNGDKKLIPARAPSSFLYRSDK
;
A
#
# COMPACT_ATOMS: atom_id res chain seq x y z
N MET A 1 -6.62 30.06 -25.27
CA MET A 1 -5.31 29.53 -24.81
C MET A 1 -4.13 30.10 -25.60
N ILE A 2 -4.17 30.13 -26.95
CA ILE A 2 -3.08 30.71 -27.77
C ILE A 2 -3.03 32.25 -27.64
N SER A 3 -4.18 32.93 -27.57
CA SER A 3 -4.22 34.41 -27.46
C SER A 3 -3.83 34.97 -26.09
N SER A 4 -3.77 34.14 -25.04
CA SER A 4 -3.45 34.58 -23.68
C SER A 4 -1.96 34.46 -23.34
N GLY A 5 -1.09 34.11 -24.30
CA GLY A 5 0.36 33.95 -24.08
C GLY A 5 0.79 32.75 -23.22
N LYS A 6 -0.17 31.91 -22.80
CA LYS A 6 0.07 30.77 -21.88
C LYS A 6 0.51 29.49 -22.58
N ALA A 7 0.57 29.47 -23.91
CA ALA A 7 1.01 28.33 -24.69
C ALA A 7 1.85 28.81 -25.88
N ARG A 8 2.95 28.11 -26.17
CA ARG A 8 3.82 28.38 -27.32
C ARG A 8 4.02 27.10 -28.12
N PHE A 9 3.90 27.21 -29.43
CA PHE A 9 4.32 26.14 -30.34
C PHE A 9 5.82 26.28 -30.54
N LEU A 10 6.56 25.25 -30.15
CA LEU A 10 8.00 25.19 -30.40
C LEU A 10 8.22 24.20 -31.53
N SER A 11 8.87 24.65 -32.61
CA SER A 11 9.41 23.75 -33.62
C SER A 11 10.80 23.33 -33.15
N VAL A 12 10.90 22.16 -32.55
CA VAL A 12 12.17 21.62 -32.05
C VAL A 12 12.60 20.47 -32.95
N SER A 13 13.90 20.37 -33.21
CA SER A 13 14.50 19.40 -34.13
C SER A 13 14.34 17.96 -33.64
N GLY A 14 14.43 17.77 -32.32
CA GLY A 14 14.31 16.47 -31.66
C GLY A 14 13.31 16.47 -30.51
N ASP A 15 12.54 15.39 -30.39
CA ASP A 15 11.50 15.26 -29.37
C ASP A 15 12.05 15.26 -27.93
N LYS A 16 13.32 14.91 -27.76
CA LYS A 16 14.02 14.87 -26.47
C LYS A 16 14.22 16.25 -25.85
N GLU A 17 14.41 17.28 -26.67
CA GLU A 17 14.66 18.64 -26.20
C GLU A 17 13.44 19.23 -25.46
N PHE A 18 12.23 18.75 -25.76
CA PHE A 18 11.03 19.14 -25.02
C PHE A 18 11.08 18.73 -23.54
N LEU A 19 11.82 17.67 -23.20
CA LEU A 19 11.93 17.19 -21.83
C LEU A 19 12.61 18.20 -20.90
N GLU A 20 13.54 19.03 -21.42
CA GLU A 20 14.18 20.07 -20.62
C GLU A 20 13.21 21.17 -20.19
N TYR A 21 12.24 21.49 -21.04
CA TYR A 21 11.17 22.43 -20.71
C TYR A 21 10.20 21.82 -19.70
N VAL A 22 9.88 20.53 -19.84
CA VAL A 22 9.02 19.82 -18.88
C VAL A 22 9.66 19.76 -17.49
N LYS A 23 10.98 19.57 -17.40
CA LYS A 23 11.72 19.67 -16.13
C LYS A 23 11.61 21.05 -15.47
N LYS A 24 11.44 22.11 -16.26
CA LYS A 24 11.22 23.49 -15.80
C LYS A 24 9.74 23.81 -15.57
N GLU A 25 8.93 22.80 -15.25
CA GLU A 25 7.49 22.90 -14.96
C GLU A 25 6.58 23.23 -16.15
N ALA A 26 7.07 23.14 -17.39
CA ALA A 26 6.21 23.30 -18.56
C ALA A 26 5.36 22.04 -18.83
N VAL A 27 4.14 22.22 -19.33
CA VAL A 27 3.29 21.11 -19.77
C VAL A 27 3.51 20.86 -21.26
N LEU A 28 3.99 19.66 -21.61
CA LEU A 28 4.11 19.21 -22.99
C LEU A 28 2.78 18.64 -23.48
N VAL A 29 2.25 19.18 -24.58
CA VAL A 29 1.05 18.67 -25.26
C VAL A 29 1.47 18.09 -26.60
N LYS A 30 1.40 16.76 -26.73
CA LYS A 30 1.73 16.03 -27.96
C LYS A 30 0.86 14.77 -28.12
N GLU A 31 0.96 14.12 -29.27
CA GLU A 31 0.32 12.83 -29.53
C GLU A 31 0.79 11.78 -28.49
N GLN A 32 -0.17 11.02 -27.97
CA GLN A 32 0.08 10.09 -26.86
C GLN A 32 1.17 9.06 -27.17
N THR A 33 1.17 8.48 -28.37
CA THR A 33 2.19 7.51 -28.79
C THR A 33 3.59 8.10 -28.73
N VAL A 34 3.75 9.34 -29.18
CA VAL A 34 5.05 10.04 -29.14
C VAL A 34 5.50 10.30 -27.71
N VAL A 35 4.58 10.70 -26.83
CA VAL A 35 4.86 10.88 -25.40
C VAL A 35 5.27 9.57 -24.74
N ASP A 36 4.58 8.47 -25.03
CA ASP A 36 4.88 7.15 -24.48
C ASP A 36 6.29 6.69 -24.89
N HIS A 37 6.67 6.83 -26.17
CA HIS A 37 8.03 6.52 -26.63
C HIS A 37 9.08 7.46 -26.01
N LEU A 38 8.77 8.76 -25.88
CA LEU A 38 9.67 9.75 -25.29
C LEU A 38 9.99 9.37 -23.83
N MET A 39 8.97 9.00 -23.06
CA MET A 39 9.12 8.56 -21.67
C MET A 39 9.86 7.24 -21.55
N TYR A 40 9.55 6.26 -22.40
CA TYR A 40 10.21 4.96 -22.38
C TYR A 40 11.71 5.10 -22.71
N ASN A 41 12.04 5.94 -23.69
CA ASN A 41 13.44 6.22 -24.04
C ASN A 41 14.20 6.91 -22.90
N ASP A 42 13.58 7.85 -22.19
CA ASP A 42 14.17 8.46 -20.99
C ASP A 42 14.38 7.43 -19.87
N TYR A 43 13.39 6.56 -19.64
CA TYR A 43 13.46 5.49 -18.66
C TYR A 43 14.62 4.51 -18.93
N ILE A 44 14.79 4.04 -20.18
CA ILE A 44 15.88 3.14 -20.56
C ILE A 44 17.24 3.82 -20.46
N SER A 45 17.31 5.13 -20.71
CA SER A 45 18.57 5.88 -20.65
C SER A 45 19.15 5.94 -19.23
N LYS A 46 18.31 5.84 -18.19
CA LYS A 46 18.69 5.90 -16.77
C LYS A 46 18.91 4.51 -16.18
N LYS A 47 20.04 3.89 -16.53
CA LYS A 47 20.36 2.53 -16.06
C LYS A 47 20.84 2.48 -14.60
N ASP A 48 21.54 3.51 -14.13
CA ASP A 48 22.29 3.53 -12.86
C ASP A 48 21.56 4.23 -11.70
N VAL A 49 20.24 4.37 -11.82
CA VAL A 49 19.41 5.13 -10.86
C VAL A 49 18.42 4.16 -10.21
N ASP A 50 18.08 4.37 -8.93
CA ASP A 50 17.04 3.60 -8.25
C ASP A 50 15.71 3.64 -9.02
N GLU A 51 14.94 2.56 -8.98
CA GLU A 51 13.71 2.43 -9.78
C GLU A 51 12.68 3.54 -9.52
N SER A 52 12.64 4.09 -8.29
CA SER A 52 11.78 5.23 -7.94
C SER A 52 12.13 6.50 -8.69
N ASP A 53 13.42 6.71 -8.95
CA ASP A 53 13.97 7.96 -9.46
C ASP A 53 14.09 7.93 -10.99
N LYS A 54 13.88 6.75 -11.61
CA LYS A 54 13.76 6.63 -13.07
C LYS A 54 12.51 7.33 -13.62
N CYS A 55 11.44 7.39 -12.83
CA CYS A 55 10.15 7.93 -13.22
C CYS A 55 10.04 9.44 -12.95
N THR A 56 10.62 10.28 -13.81
CA THR A 56 10.58 11.76 -13.66
C THR A 56 9.31 12.43 -14.18
N TYR A 57 8.61 11.81 -15.14
CA TYR A 57 7.51 12.45 -15.86
C TYR A 57 6.20 11.71 -15.62
N VAL A 58 5.11 12.47 -15.69
CA VAL A 58 3.75 11.98 -15.48
C VAL A 58 2.88 12.40 -16.66
N VAL A 59 2.00 11.50 -17.10
CA VAL A 59 1.05 11.75 -18.18
C VAL A 59 -0.35 11.88 -17.60
N ALA A 60 -1.13 12.82 -18.10
CA ALA A 60 -2.52 12.94 -17.71
C ALA A 60 -3.31 11.66 -18.09
N PRO A 61 -4.19 11.16 -17.21
CA PRO A 61 -4.92 9.91 -17.44
C PRO A 61 -5.90 10.00 -18.61
N SER A 62 -6.40 11.21 -18.89
CA SER A 62 -7.34 11.49 -19.97
C SER A 62 -6.70 12.36 -21.06
N ALA A 63 -6.96 12.02 -22.31
CA ALA A 63 -6.56 12.85 -23.44
C ALA A 63 -7.31 14.19 -23.42
N PHE A 64 -6.56 15.29 -23.52
CA PHE A 64 -7.11 16.64 -23.60
C PHE A 64 -7.94 16.88 -24.87
N MET A 65 -7.50 16.31 -26.00
CA MET A 65 -8.17 16.43 -27.29
C MET A 65 -7.96 15.15 -28.11
N LYS A 66 -8.98 14.75 -28.86
CA LYS A 66 -8.88 13.68 -29.86
C LYS A 66 -8.93 14.30 -31.24
N LYS A 67 -7.96 13.96 -32.09
CA LYS A 67 -7.89 14.41 -33.48
C LYS A 67 -7.74 13.21 -34.40
N GLN A 68 -8.58 13.14 -35.43
CA GLN A 68 -8.46 12.10 -36.45
C GLN A 68 -7.30 12.41 -37.39
N ARG A 69 -6.54 11.37 -37.75
CA ARG A 69 -5.50 11.43 -38.79
C ARG A 69 -6.01 10.67 -40.00
N ALA A 70 -5.77 11.23 -41.17
CA ALA A 70 -6.12 10.61 -42.44
C ALA A 70 -4.99 10.84 -43.43
N PHE A 71 -4.87 9.94 -44.40
CA PHE A 71 -4.01 10.18 -45.56
C PHE A 71 -4.72 11.19 -46.48
N ALA A 72 -4.02 12.26 -46.82
CA ALA A 72 -4.51 13.27 -47.74
C ALA A 72 -3.96 12.97 -49.13
N TYR A 73 -4.85 12.97 -50.13
CA TYR A 73 -4.49 12.80 -51.53
C TYR A 73 -4.84 14.06 -52.32
N PRO A 74 -4.12 14.39 -53.40
CA PRO A 74 -4.50 15.48 -54.29
C PRO A 74 -5.91 15.29 -54.84
N VAL A 75 -6.63 16.41 -55.03
CA VAL A 75 -7.99 16.40 -55.59
C VAL A 75 -7.97 15.79 -56.99
N GLY A 76 -8.85 14.82 -57.26
CA GLY A 76 -8.91 14.10 -58.54
C GLY A 76 -7.90 12.95 -58.71
N SER A 77 -7.13 12.62 -57.68
CA SER A 77 -6.15 11.54 -57.74
C SER A 77 -6.78 10.14 -57.66
N LYS A 78 -6.29 9.21 -58.49
CA LYS A 78 -6.64 7.77 -58.44
C LYS A 78 -5.97 7.03 -57.26
N LEU A 79 -5.09 7.69 -56.52
CA LEU A 79 -4.39 7.09 -55.37
C LEU A 79 -5.36 6.68 -54.26
N LYS A 80 -6.45 7.43 -54.07
CA LYS A 80 -7.47 7.11 -53.09
C LYS A 80 -8.07 5.72 -53.32
N SER A 81 -8.50 5.42 -54.55
CA SER A 81 -9.07 4.10 -54.89
C SER A 81 -8.07 2.95 -54.79
N LEU A 82 -6.77 3.25 -54.91
CA LEU A 82 -5.72 2.23 -54.82
C LEU A 82 -5.35 1.92 -53.37
N PHE A 83 -5.19 2.94 -52.53
CA PHE A 83 -4.66 2.80 -51.18
C PHE A 83 -5.74 2.63 -50.11
N ASP A 84 -6.91 3.25 -50.22
CA ASP A 84 -7.96 3.13 -49.20
C ASP A 84 -8.35 1.67 -48.91
N PRO A 85 -8.50 0.77 -49.91
CA PRO A 85 -8.81 -0.64 -49.65
C PRO A 85 -7.68 -1.35 -48.90
N VAL A 86 -6.43 -1.11 -49.30
CA VAL A 86 -5.25 -1.72 -48.68
C VAL A 86 -5.07 -1.23 -47.24
N LEU A 87 -5.19 0.08 -47.01
CA LEU A 87 -5.12 0.68 -45.68
C LEU A 87 -6.24 0.16 -44.77
N THR A 88 -7.45 0.00 -45.30
CA THR A 88 -8.57 -0.57 -44.56
C THR A 88 -8.28 -2.01 -44.13
N GLN A 89 -7.72 -2.84 -45.02
CA GLN A 89 -7.29 -4.20 -44.67
C GLN A 89 -6.19 -4.20 -43.60
N ILE A 90 -5.20 -3.31 -43.70
CA ILE A 90 -4.13 -3.16 -42.69
C ILE A 90 -4.71 -2.78 -41.32
N PHE A 91 -5.71 -1.88 -41.30
CA PHE A 91 -6.38 -1.48 -40.07
C PHE A 91 -7.23 -2.62 -39.48
N GLN A 92 -7.98 -3.33 -40.32
CA GLN A 92 -8.79 -4.50 -39.90
C GLN A 92 -7.91 -5.64 -39.38
N ALA A 93 -6.73 -5.84 -39.97
CA ALA A 93 -5.75 -6.81 -39.50
C ALA A 93 -5.08 -6.42 -38.16
N GLY A 94 -5.31 -5.20 -37.66
CA GLY A 94 -4.71 -4.73 -36.40
C GLY A 94 -3.22 -4.39 -36.50
N ILE A 95 -2.65 -4.33 -37.70
CA ILE A 95 -1.23 -4.05 -37.93
C ILE A 95 -0.86 -2.67 -37.38
N LEU A 96 -1.73 -1.67 -37.55
CA LEU A 96 -1.47 -0.33 -37.02
C LEU A 96 -1.35 -0.34 -35.49
N ASP A 97 -2.20 -1.08 -34.79
CA ASP A 97 -2.16 -1.15 -33.33
C ASP A 97 -0.97 -1.97 -32.83
N PHE A 98 -0.49 -2.94 -33.63
CA PHE A 98 0.78 -3.61 -33.40
C PHE A 98 1.96 -2.63 -33.55
N LEU A 99 2.05 -1.87 -34.66
CA LEU A 99 3.12 -0.90 -34.87
C LEU A 99 3.15 0.19 -33.79
N LYS A 100 2.00 0.65 -33.30
CA LYS A 100 1.94 1.61 -32.20
C LYS A 100 2.53 1.06 -30.89
N ARG A 101 2.63 -0.26 -30.73
CA ARG A 101 3.07 -0.92 -29.49
C ARG A 101 4.38 -1.68 -29.64
N SER A 102 4.90 -1.88 -30.85
CA SER A 102 6.03 -2.79 -31.10
C SER A 102 7.28 -2.43 -30.30
N ASP A 103 7.56 -1.14 -30.13
CA ASP A 103 8.77 -0.66 -29.44
C ASP A 103 8.48 -0.21 -28.00
N LEU A 104 7.26 -0.46 -27.51
CA LEU A 104 6.81 -0.14 -26.16
C LEU A 104 6.56 -1.42 -25.36
N PRO A 105 6.85 -1.43 -24.06
CA PRO A 105 6.47 -2.55 -23.21
C PRO A 105 4.94 -2.67 -23.14
N SER A 106 4.45 -3.91 -23.00
CA SER A 106 3.01 -4.19 -22.85
C SER A 106 2.42 -3.63 -21.55
N THR A 107 3.27 -3.29 -20.57
CA THR A 107 2.90 -2.73 -19.27
C THR A 107 2.98 -1.19 -19.27
N LYS A 108 2.18 -0.54 -18.43
CA LYS A 108 2.24 0.92 -18.25
C LYS A 108 3.61 1.33 -17.66
N ILE A 109 4.32 2.20 -18.37
CA ILE A 109 5.56 2.82 -17.88
C ILE A 109 5.19 3.78 -16.75
N CYS A 110 5.82 3.62 -15.58
CA CYS A 110 5.65 4.51 -14.42
C CYS A 110 4.17 4.75 -14.03
N PRO A 111 3.46 3.74 -13.53
CA PRO A 111 2.07 3.91 -13.13
C PRO A 111 1.97 4.89 -11.94
N LEU A 112 1.26 6.01 -12.15
CA LEU A 112 0.84 6.92 -11.08
C LEU A 112 -0.05 6.19 -10.07
N ASP A 113 -0.92 5.34 -10.59
CA ASP A 113 -1.70 4.42 -9.80
C ASP A 113 -0.82 3.19 -9.49
N LEU A 114 0.05 3.33 -8.48
CA LEU A 114 0.24 2.19 -7.59
C LEU A 114 -1.12 1.96 -6.95
N GLN A 115 -2.00 1.25 -7.68
CA GLN A 115 -3.28 0.74 -7.20
C GLN A 115 -3.03 0.35 -5.77
N SER A 116 -3.60 1.11 -4.84
CA SER A 116 -3.18 1.15 -3.45
C SER A 116 -3.37 -0.23 -2.85
N LYS A 117 -2.38 -1.08 -3.05
CA LYS A 117 -2.22 -2.30 -2.31
C LYS A 117 -1.87 -1.75 -0.96
N ASP A 118 -2.90 -1.62 -0.10
CA ASP A 118 -2.84 -1.01 1.22
C ASP A 118 -1.42 -1.15 1.74
N ARG A 119 -0.71 -0.02 1.82
CA ARG A 119 0.70 0.00 2.22
C ARG A 119 0.76 -0.80 3.49
N LYS A 120 1.32 -2.02 3.42
CA LYS A 120 1.54 -2.84 4.61
C LYS A 120 2.35 -1.95 5.54
N LEU A 121 1.86 -1.70 6.75
CA LEU A 121 2.57 -0.86 7.71
C LEU A 121 4.01 -1.35 7.78
N ARG A 122 4.96 -0.50 7.34
CA ARG A 122 6.37 -0.79 7.48
C ARG A 122 6.75 -0.49 8.92
N ASN A 123 7.72 -1.22 9.46
CA ASN A 123 8.25 -0.92 10.79
C ASN A 123 8.78 0.52 10.90
N SER A 124 9.14 1.15 9.77
CA SER A 124 9.47 2.58 9.69
C SER A 124 8.35 3.49 10.14
N ASP A 125 7.11 3.14 9.80
CA ASP A 125 5.92 3.94 10.11
C ASP A 125 5.52 3.77 11.59
N LEU A 126 6.03 2.71 12.24
CA LEU A 126 5.84 2.39 13.66
C LEU A 126 7.00 2.91 14.55
N ILE A 127 7.98 3.62 13.97
CA ILE A 127 9.13 4.18 14.72
C ILE A 127 8.66 5.15 15.81
N MET A 128 7.68 6.00 15.52
CA MET A 128 7.19 6.99 16.50
C MET A 128 6.62 6.30 17.75
N THR A 129 5.88 5.21 17.57
CA THR A 129 5.36 4.41 18.69
C THR A 129 6.45 3.70 19.48
N TYR A 130 7.49 3.19 18.81
CA TYR A 130 8.64 2.61 19.51
C TYR A 130 9.40 3.67 20.34
N LEU A 131 9.58 4.87 19.81
CA LEU A 131 10.21 5.97 20.54
C LEU A 131 9.41 6.36 21.80
N VAL A 132 8.09 6.48 21.67
CA VAL A 132 7.21 6.79 22.82
C VAL A 132 7.26 5.68 23.87
N MET A 133 7.23 4.41 23.47
CA MET A 133 7.30 3.27 24.39
C MET A 133 8.63 3.21 25.14
N VAL A 134 9.75 3.42 24.44
CA VAL A 134 11.09 3.43 25.04
C VAL A 134 11.25 4.63 25.98
N ALA A 135 10.82 5.82 25.58
CA ALA A 135 10.86 7.01 26.43
C ALA A 135 10.01 6.85 27.70
N GLY A 136 8.79 6.30 27.58
CA GLY A 136 7.91 6.01 28.72
C GLY A 136 8.52 5.00 29.69
N SER A 137 9.17 3.97 29.16
CA SER A 137 9.85 2.96 29.98
C SER A 137 11.10 3.53 30.67
N ALA A 138 11.90 4.33 29.96
CA ALA A 138 13.08 4.98 30.52
C ALA A 138 12.73 5.96 31.64
N THR A 139 11.67 6.77 31.47
CA THR A 139 11.19 7.70 32.51
C THR A 139 10.68 6.97 33.75
N ALA A 140 9.91 5.88 33.58
CA ALA A 140 9.43 5.07 34.70
C ALA A 140 10.60 4.44 35.49
N VAL A 141 11.60 3.90 34.80
CA VAL A 141 12.81 3.32 35.42
C VAL A 141 13.60 4.40 36.18
N ALA A 142 13.71 5.61 35.62
CA ALA A 142 14.41 6.72 36.27
C ALA A 142 13.73 7.16 37.57
N VAL A 143 12.40 7.31 37.57
CA VAL A 143 11.62 7.66 38.78
C VAL A 143 11.73 6.57 39.84
N PHE A 144 11.61 5.30 39.44
CA PHE A 144 11.75 4.16 40.35
C PHE A 144 13.17 4.06 40.95
N GLY A 145 14.20 4.27 40.13
CA GLY A 145 15.59 4.34 40.57
C GLY A 145 15.84 5.47 41.56
N ALA A 146 15.32 6.66 41.29
CA ALA A 146 15.40 7.81 42.18
C ALA A 146 14.70 7.55 43.52
N GLU A 147 13.52 6.93 43.51
CA GLU A 147 12.80 6.57 44.74
C GLU A 147 13.59 5.56 45.59
N ILE A 148 14.15 4.52 44.96
CA ILE A 148 15.00 3.54 45.65
C ILE A 148 16.24 4.22 46.21
N PHE A 149 16.87 5.12 45.46
CA PHE A 149 18.08 5.83 45.89
C PHE A 149 17.77 6.72 47.10
N VAL A 150 16.72 7.53 47.04
CA VAL A 150 16.26 8.38 48.15
C VAL A 150 15.90 7.55 49.37
N LYS A 151 15.14 6.45 49.20
CA LYS A 151 14.80 5.53 50.30
C LYS A 151 16.03 4.87 50.90
N ARG A 152 17.02 4.44 50.11
CA ARG A 152 18.26 3.83 50.60
C ARG A 152 19.19 4.84 51.29
N TYR A 153 19.29 6.07 50.80
CA TYR A 153 20.09 7.11 51.45
C TYR A 153 19.46 7.60 52.76
N LEU A 154 18.14 7.83 52.79
CA LEU A 154 17.42 8.21 54.02
C LEU A 154 17.37 7.05 55.03
N SER A 155 17.10 5.82 54.58
CA SER A 155 17.13 4.64 55.46
C SER A 155 18.55 4.29 55.89
N GLY A 156 19.58 4.59 55.10
CA GLY A 156 20.99 4.44 55.50
C GLY A 156 21.38 5.37 56.66
N LYS A 157 20.75 6.57 56.74
CA LYS A 157 20.88 7.49 57.88
C LYS A 157 20.08 7.03 59.11
N LEU A 158 18.92 6.41 58.92
CA LEU A 158 18.06 5.89 60.01
C LEU A 158 18.44 4.47 60.50
N ASN A 159 19.17 3.67 59.71
CA ASN A 159 19.54 2.29 60.05
C ASN A 159 20.80 2.12 60.90
N LYS A 160 21.42 3.20 61.40
CA LYS A 160 22.29 3.07 62.59
C LYS A 160 21.50 2.75 63.86
N THR A 161 20.17 2.91 63.84
CA THR A 161 19.35 2.80 65.05
C THR A 161 18.03 2.07 64.80
N LYS A 162 18.08 0.82 64.30
CA LYS A 162 17.02 -0.20 64.55
C LYS A 162 17.40 -1.56 63.94
N LYS A 163 18.24 -2.32 64.65
CA LYS A 163 18.13 -3.78 64.64
C LYS A 163 16.91 -4.15 65.49
N SER A 164 15.78 -4.47 64.88
CA SER A 164 14.78 -5.31 65.57
C SER A 164 13.73 -5.88 64.62
N LYS A 165 13.73 -7.22 64.58
CA LYS A 165 12.58 -8.12 64.41
C LYS A 165 11.92 -8.18 63.03
N ARG A 166 12.47 -9.10 62.23
CA ARG A 166 11.70 -9.95 61.29
C ARG A 166 10.49 -10.54 62.04
N LYS A 167 9.27 -10.11 61.69
CA LYS A 167 8.05 -10.90 61.92
C LYS A 167 7.73 -11.64 60.62
N LYS A 168 7.84 -12.97 60.64
CA LYS A 168 7.27 -13.86 59.63
C LYS A 168 5.74 -13.73 59.69
N SER A 169 5.12 -13.18 58.66
CA SER A 169 3.68 -13.34 58.44
C SER A 169 3.43 -14.64 57.67
N LYS A 170 2.50 -15.43 58.21
CA LYS A 170 2.07 -16.73 57.73
C LYS A 170 1.57 -16.66 56.27
N ALA A 171 1.95 -17.67 55.50
CA ALA A 171 1.40 -17.97 54.19
C ALA A 171 -0.12 -18.17 54.29
N GLY A 172 -0.88 -17.33 53.58
CA GLY A 172 -2.32 -17.45 53.38
C GLY A 172 -2.60 -17.85 51.94
N LYS A 173 -3.17 -19.05 51.78
CA LYS A 173 -3.99 -19.58 50.68
C LYS A 173 -3.70 -19.08 49.25
N SER A 174 -3.19 -20.01 48.44
CA SER A 174 -3.30 -20.02 46.97
C SER A 174 -4.76 -19.81 46.54
N SER A 175 -5.09 -18.61 46.07
CA SER A 175 -6.17 -18.42 45.11
C SER A 175 -5.57 -18.72 43.74
N LYS A 176 -6.17 -19.67 43.01
CA LYS A 176 -5.89 -19.83 41.58
C LYS A 176 -6.20 -18.49 40.89
N ILE A 177 -5.17 -17.72 40.60
CA ILE A 177 -5.25 -16.56 39.71
C ILE A 177 -5.53 -17.15 38.34
N HIS A 178 -6.71 -16.88 37.80
CA HIS A 178 -6.95 -17.10 36.38
C HIS A 178 -6.10 -16.06 35.65
N ASP A 179 -5.15 -16.55 34.86
CA ASP A 179 -4.29 -15.74 34.00
C ASP A 179 -5.12 -15.18 32.83
N ASP A 180 -5.76 -14.02 33.03
CA ASP A 180 -6.50 -13.27 31.99
C ASP A 180 -5.58 -12.72 30.88
N SER A 181 -4.26 -12.92 31.00
CA SER A 181 -3.27 -12.51 30.00
C SER A 181 -3.23 -13.44 28.79
N ARG A 182 -3.91 -14.59 28.85
CA ARG A 182 -3.95 -15.56 27.75
C ARG A 182 -5.31 -15.51 27.06
N PRO A 183 -5.37 -15.28 25.74
CA PRO A 183 -6.62 -15.42 25.03
C PRO A 183 -7.17 -16.84 25.25
N PRO A 184 -8.50 -17.00 25.43
CA PRO A 184 -9.10 -18.31 25.65
C PRO A 184 -8.70 -19.27 24.51
N PRO A 185 -8.40 -20.53 24.81
CA PRO A 185 -8.00 -21.50 23.81
C PRO A 185 -9.08 -21.62 22.72
N TYR A 186 -8.65 -21.59 21.46
CA TYR A 186 -9.54 -21.47 20.28
C TYR A 186 -10.55 -22.63 20.16
N ASP A 187 -10.24 -23.78 20.77
CA ASP A 187 -11.15 -24.94 20.86
C ASP A 187 -12.41 -24.66 21.70
N SER A 188 -12.46 -23.56 22.46
CA SER A 188 -13.69 -23.11 23.15
C SER A 188 -14.71 -22.44 22.23
N LEU A 189 -14.29 -21.97 21.04
CA LEU A 189 -15.17 -21.34 20.04
C LEU A 189 -15.79 -22.36 19.08
N PHE A 190 -15.12 -23.51 18.85
CA PHE A 190 -15.55 -24.53 17.88
C PHE A 190 -15.71 -25.94 18.50
N GLY A 191 -15.47 -26.10 19.79
CA GLY A 191 -15.81 -27.34 20.51
C GLY A 191 -17.32 -27.56 20.57
N LYS A 192 -17.74 -28.77 20.98
CA LYS A 192 -19.15 -29.19 21.16
C LYS A 192 -19.85 -28.42 22.30
N ASN A 193 -19.88 -27.09 22.21
CA ASN A 193 -20.62 -26.21 23.09
C ASN A 193 -22.00 -25.96 22.47
N PRO A 194 -23.12 -26.27 23.15
CA PRO A 194 -24.48 -26.11 22.61
C PRO A 194 -24.91 -24.65 22.40
N LYS A 195 -24.01 -23.67 22.62
CA LYS A 195 -24.27 -22.23 22.48
C LYS A 195 -24.04 -21.70 21.06
N PHE A 196 -23.42 -22.49 20.19
CA PHE A 196 -23.17 -22.13 18.79
C PHE A 196 -23.73 -23.24 17.90
N ASN A 197 -24.97 -23.07 17.42
CA ASN A 197 -25.54 -24.00 16.46
C ASN A 197 -24.81 -23.85 15.12
N LEU A 198 -23.96 -24.84 14.80
CA LEU A 198 -23.20 -24.87 13.54
C LEU A 198 -24.10 -24.91 12.30
N GLU A 199 -25.34 -25.39 12.43
CA GLU A 199 -26.28 -25.59 11.31
C GLU A 199 -26.78 -24.28 10.68
N THR A 200 -26.70 -23.15 11.39
CA THR A 200 -27.15 -21.82 10.91
C THR A 200 -26.01 -20.91 10.45
N THR A 201 -24.81 -21.44 10.24
CA THR A 201 -23.64 -20.64 9.85
C THR A 201 -23.79 -20.12 8.42
N ARG A 202 -24.03 -18.81 8.26
CA ARG A 202 -24.00 -18.16 6.94
C ARG A 202 -22.71 -17.36 6.80
N MET A 203 -21.98 -17.61 5.72
CA MET A 203 -20.84 -16.77 5.35
C MET A 203 -21.35 -15.47 4.73
N LYS A 204 -20.80 -14.34 5.17
CA LYS A 204 -21.13 -13.03 4.62
C LYS A 204 -19.85 -12.23 4.37
N MET A 205 -19.80 -11.60 3.20
CA MET A 205 -18.77 -10.65 2.84
C MET A 205 -19.11 -9.27 3.38
N ILE A 206 -18.22 -8.71 4.20
CA ILE A 206 -18.34 -7.35 4.75
C ILE A 206 -16.99 -6.66 4.55
N ASN A 207 -16.98 -5.53 3.83
CA ASN A 207 -15.77 -4.74 3.54
C ASN A 207 -14.60 -5.56 2.98
N GLY A 208 -14.90 -6.51 2.07
CA GLY A 208 -13.88 -7.33 1.40
C GLY A 208 -13.25 -8.43 2.27
N ARG A 209 -13.76 -8.68 3.48
CA ARG A 209 -13.37 -9.81 4.32
C ARG A 209 -14.56 -10.74 4.52
N GLU A 210 -14.26 -12.04 4.49
CA GLU A 210 -15.24 -13.10 4.74
C GLU A 210 -15.44 -13.24 6.26
N TYR A 211 -16.70 -13.30 6.70
CA TYR A 211 -17.07 -13.54 8.09
C TYR A 211 -18.07 -14.69 8.18
N TYR A 212 -17.91 -15.53 9.20
CA TYR A 212 -18.95 -16.41 9.68
C TYR A 212 -19.90 -15.61 10.58
N VAL A 213 -21.19 -15.62 10.25
CA VAL A 213 -22.24 -14.99 11.04
C VAL A 213 -22.94 -16.05 11.86
N PHE A 214 -22.91 -15.89 13.19
CA PHE A 214 -23.62 -16.75 14.12
C PHE A 214 -24.73 -15.97 14.82
N GLU A 215 -25.91 -16.57 14.88
CA GLU A 215 -27.01 -16.07 15.70
C GLU A 215 -26.93 -16.76 17.07
N THR A 216 -26.77 -15.96 18.12
CA THR A 216 -26.80 -16.47 19.50
C THR A 216 -28.24 -16.80 19.86
N SER A 217 -28.49 -17.71 20.81
CA SER A 217 -29.83 -18.04 21.32
C SER A 217 -30.65 -16.83 21.81
N ASN A 218 -29.97 -15.70 22.09
CA ASN A 218 -30.57 -14.44 22.52
C ASN A 218 -30.92 -13.49 21.34
N GLY A 219 -30.75 -13.91 20.08
CA GLY A 219 -31.03 -13.11 18.88
C GLY A 219 -29.87 -12.21 18.42
N ASP A 220 -28.78 -12.12 19.19
CA ASP A 220 -27.61 -11.31 18.83
C ASP A 220 -26.75 -11.96 17.74
N LYS A 221 -26.40 -11.16 16.72
CA LYS A 221 -25.52 -11.57 15.60
C LYS A 221 -24.06 -11.30 15.95
N LYS A 222 -23.25 -12.35 16.00
CA LYS A 222 -21.80 -12.24 16.19
C LYS A 222 -21.07 -12.60 14.89
N LEU A 223 -20.05 -11.81 14.57
CA LEU A 223 -19.22 -11.95 13.37
C LEU A 223 -17.84 -12.48 13.76
N ILE A 224 -17.40 -13.56 13.13
CA ILE A 224 -16.06 -14.11 13.28
C ILE A 224 -15.38 -14.09 11.91
N PRO A 225 -14.20 -13.46 11.75
CA PRO A 225 -13.53 -13.43 10.46
C PRO A 225 -13.12 -14.84 10.02
N ALA A 226 -13.45 -15.20 8.78
CA ALA A 226 -12.99 -16.43 8.16
C ALA A 226 -11.49 -16.30 7.88
N ARG A 227 -10.69 -17.23 8.41
CA ARG A 227 -9.25 -17.23 8.19
C ARG A 227 -8.91 -17.99 6.91
N ALA A 228 -7.91 -17.48 6.17
CA ALA A 228 -7.34 -18.20 5.04
C ALA A 228 -6.69 -19.53 5.50
N PRO A 229 -6.78 -20.61 4.69
CA PRO A 229 -6.25 -21.92 5.04
C PRO A 229 -4.73 -21.93 5.30
N SER A 230 -4.00 -20.93 4.82
CA SER A 230 -2.57 -20.74 5.13
C SER A 230 -2.27 -20.45 6.61
N SER A 231 -3.26 -20.01 7.39
CA SER A 231 -3.10 -19.77 8.84
C SER A 231 -3.23 -21.04 9.70
N PHE A 232 -3.63 -22.18 9.11
CA PHE A 232 -3.68 -23.48 9.79
C PHE A 232 -2.29 -24.15 9.91
N LEU A 233 -1.29 -23.68 9.16
CA LEU A 233 0.06 -24.27 9.12
C LEU A 233 0.89 -24.09 10.40
N TYR A 234 0.40 -23.33 11.39
CA TYR A 234 1.09 -23.15 12.68
C TYR A 234 0.48 -23.97 13.83
N ARG A 235 -0.30 -25.01 13.53
CA ARG A 235 -0.58 -26.06 14.52
C ARG A 235 0.60 -27.02 14.54
N SER A 236 1.55 -26.80 15.44
CA SER A 236 2.55 -27.80 15.78
C SER A 236 1.84 -28.97 16.44
N ASP A 237 1.85 -30.13 15.79
CA ASP A 237 1.40 -31.40 16.35
C ASP A 237 2.06 -31.63 17.71
N LYS A 238 1.21 -31.80 18.73
CA LYS A 238 1.59 -32.36 20.02
C LYS A 238 0.41 -33.12 20.62
#